data_AF-A0A9P1AYV2-F1
#
_entry.id   AF-A0A9P1AYV2-F1
#
_cell.length_a   1.000
_cell.length_b   1.000
_cell.length_c   1.000
_cell.angle_alpha   90.00
_cell.angle_beta   90.00
_cell.angle_gamma   90.00
#
_symmetry.space_group_name_H-M   'P 1'
#
loop_
_entity.id
_entity.type
_entity.pdbx_description
1 polymer ?
#
loop_
_entity_poly.entity_id
_entity_poly.type
_entity_poly.pdbx_seq_one_letter_code
_entity_poly.pdbx_strand_id
1 'polypeptide(L)'
;MNTLLLIASFVVVVGASARFEATLVQATVTLRCKKPWATHAKVFLMEEDYNHNLLDEDDTMDFGTYEFTRVPEMKLSLRGEEFEMSGLEPYLFVSHACNAKKDQWKELIIPLFDTMYRSRRFDVVIDLDREESVIIPSLIYP
;
A
#
# COMPACT_ATOMS: atom_id res chain seq x y z
N MET A 1 -7.47 8.31 -60.05
CA MET A 1 -7.60 9.12 -58.82
C MET A 1 -8.73 8.52 -58.01
N ASN A 2 -8.46 7.48 -57.21
CA ASN A 2 -9.45 6.87 -56.28
C ASN A 2 -8.88 5.78 -55.35
N THR A 3 -7.59 5.46 -55.41
CA THR A 3 -6.96 4.43 -54.56
C THR A 3 -6.16 4.99 -53.37
N LEU A 4 -6.05 6.33 -53.24
CA LEU A 4 -5.33 6.99 -52.14
C LEU A 4 -6.19 7.24 -50.89
N LEU A 5 -7.52 7.05 -50.96
CA LEU A 5 -8.40 7.30 -49.81
C LEU A 5 -8.55 6.11 -48.85
N LEU A 6 -8.15 4.91 -49.27
CA LEU A 6 -8.29 3.69 -48.47
C LEU A 6 -7.14 3.46 -47.47
N ILE A 7 -6.02 4.15 -47.63
CA ILE A 7 -4.89 4.05 -46.68
C ILE A 7 -5.10 5.02 -45.50
N ALA A 8 -5.85 6.11 -45.69
CA ALA A 8 -6.13 7.09 -44.63
C ALA A 8 -7.19 6.63 -43.62
N SER A 9 -7.93 5.55 -43.90
CA SER A 9 -9.01 5.04 -43.03
C SER A 9 -8.60 3.85 -42.16
N PHE A 10 -7.43 3.25 -42.37
CA PHE A 10 -6.94 2.14 -41.53
C PHE A 10 -5.98 2.56 -40.42
N VAL A 11 -5.55 3.84 -40.37
CA VAL A 11 -4.70 4.37 -39.29
C VAL A 11 -5.53 5.01 -38.16
N VAL A 12 -6.84 5.20 -38.35
CA VAL A 12 -7.68 5.94 -37.40
C VAL A 12 -8.33 5.05 -36.31
N VAL A 13 -8.18 3.72 -36.38
CA VAL A 13 -8.81 2.79 -35.41
C VAL A 13 -7.82 1.78 -34.83
N VAL A 14 -6.63 2.25 -34.45
CA VAL A 14 -5.93 1.68 -33.28
C VAL A 14 -5.68 2.80 -32.27
N GLY A 15 -6.63 3.73 -32.15
CA GLY A 15 -6.89 4.45 -30.91
C GLY A 15 -7.57 3.52 -29.90
N ALA A 16 -7.08 2.28 -29.77
CA ALA A 16 -7.40 1.41 -28.65
C ALA A 16 -6.71 2.06 -27.45
N SER A 17 -7.45 2.95 -26.84
CA SER A 17 -7.19 3.56 -25.56
C SER A 17 -7.10 2.45 -24.52
N ALA A 18 -5.94 1.79 -24.45
CA ALA A 18 -5.48 1.27 -23.17
C ALA A 18 -5.38 2.51 -22.27
N ARG A 19 -6.46 2.80 -21.55
CA ARG A 19 -6.41 3.74 -20.44
C ARG A 19 -5.50 3.06 -19.43
N PHE A 20 -4.25 3.50 -19.45
CA PHE A 20 -3.30 3.23 -18.39
C PHE A 20 -3.88 3.93 -17.15
N GLU A 21 -4.59 3.16 -16.33
CA GLU A 21 -5.16 3.64 -15.08
C GLU A 21 -4.18 3.33 -13.95
N ALA A 22 -3.99 4.29 -13.06
CA ALA A 22 -3.21 4.07 -11.87
C ALA A 22 -3.91 3.03 -10.97
N THR A 23 -3.11 2.20 -10.33
CA THR A 23 -3.55 1.22 -9.36
C THR A 23 -3.61 1.89 -7.99
N LEU A 24 -4.79 1.84 -7.36
CA LEU A 24 -5.04 2.48 -6.08
C LEU A 24 -4.98 1.46 -4.93
N VAL A 25 -4.25 1.81 -3.88
CA VAL A 25 -4.18 1.06 -2.61
C VAL A 25 -4.80 1.88 -1.50
N GLN A 26 -5.73 1.28 -0.76
CA GLN A 26 -6.26 1.87 0.48
C GLN A 26 -6.02 0.89 1.62
N ALA A 27 -5.36 1.32 2.69
CA ALA A 27 -5.16 0.50 3.88
C ALA A 27 -5.84 1.15 5.09
N THR A 28 -6.72 0.42 5.77
CA THR A 28 -7.23 0.80 7.09
C THR A 28 -6.56 -0.07 8.13
N VAL A 29 -5.65 0.53 8.90
CA VAL A 29 -4.75 -0.16 9.82
C VAL A 29 -5.19 0.04 11.26
N THR A 30 -5.23 -1.06 12.00
CA THR A 30 -5.49 -1.11 13.44
C THR A 30 -4.32 -1.81 14.14
N LEU A 31 -3.65 -1.14 15.08
CA LEU A 31 -2.50 -1.70 15.78
C LEU A 31 -2.85 -2.04 17.23
N ARG A 32 -2.54 -3.26 17.65
CA ARG A 32 -2.72 -3.73 19.03
C ARG A 32 -1.37 -3.89 19.70
N CYS A 33 -1.26 -3.31 20.89
CA CYS A 33 -0.10 -3.47 21.75
C CYS A 33 -0.53 -3.37 23.22
N LYS A 34 -0.26 -4.40 24.02
CA LYS A 34 -0.62 -4.40 25.45
C LYS A 34 0.29 -3.50 26.29
N LYS A 35 1.57 -3.41 25.95
CA LYS A 35 2.59 -2.67 26.71
C LYS A 35 3.47 -1.84 25.78
N PRO A 36 2.95 -0.72 25.26
CA PRO A 36 3.75 0.17 24.43
C PRO A 36 4.73 0.96 25.31
N TRP A 37 6.02 0.93 24.98
CA TRP A 37 7.01 1.82 25.64
C TRP A 37 6.80 3.28 25.21
N ALA A 38 6.54 3.51 23.92
CA ALA A 38 6.15 4.80 23.36
C ALA A 38 4.66 4.79 23.02
N THR A 39 3.96 5.91 23.23
CA THR A 39 2.51 5.99 23.00
C THR A 39 2.08 5.93 21.54
N HIS A 40 3.04 5.92 20.62
CA HIS A 40 2.81 5.95 19.18
C HIS A 40 3.63 4.92 18.42
N ALA A 41 3.16 4.61 17.22
CA ALA A 41 3.89 3.89 16.17
C ALA A 41 3.79 4.67 14.86
N LYS A 42 4.75 4.50 13.97
CA LYS A 42 4.66 5.01 12.59
C LYS A 42 4.34 3.86 11.66
N VAL A 43 3.42 4.09 10.74
CA VAL A 43 3.02 3.13 9.72
C VAL A 43 3.20 3.80 8.38
N PHE A 44 3.87 3.12 7.47
CA PHE A 44 4.12 3.54 6.11
C PHE A 44 3.46 2.52 5.18
N LEU A 45 2.80 3.02 4.16
CA LEU A 45 2.37 2.26 3.00
C LEU A 45 3.44 2.45 1.93
N MET A 46 4.02 1.33 1.52
CA MET A 46 5.18 1.28 0.65
C MET A 46 4.88 0.42 -0.58
N GLU A 47 5.60 0.68 -1.66
CA GLU A 47 5.72 -0.13 -2.87
C GLU A 47 7.03 -0.93 -2.80
N GLU A 48 7.07 -2.19 -3.27
CA GLU A 48 8.33 -2.95 -3.32
C GLU A 48 8.87 -2.94 -4.75
N ASP A 49 9.85 -2.09 -4.99
CA ASP A 49 10.43 -1.94 -6.32
C ASP A 49 11.27 -3.19 -6.67
N TYR A 50 11.11 -3.73 -7.89
CA TYR A 50 11.71 -5.00 -8.35
C TYR A 50 13.25 -5.10 -8.27
N ASN A 51 13.96 -4.02 -7.93
CA ASN A 51 15.43 -3.97 -8.01
C ASN A 51 16.16 -3.05 -7.00
N HIS A 52 15.49 -2.52 -5.97
CA HIS A 52 16.12 -1.62 -4.99
C HIS A 52 15.88 -2.03 -3.54
N ASN A 53 16.63 -1.42 -2.62
CA ASN A 53 16.66 -1.84 -1.21
C ASN A 53 15.27 -1.64 -0.58
N LEU A 54 14.86 -2.52 0.36
CA LEU A 54 13.56 -2.52 1.07
C LEU A 54 13.14 -1.20 1.78
N LEU A 55 13.95 -0.15 1.70
CA LEU A 55 13.75 1.18 2.28
C LEU A 55 14.32 2.24 1.33
N ASP A 56 13.95 2.20 0.04
CA ASP A 56 14.11 3.38 -0.79
C ASP A 56 13.04 4.41 -0.40
N GLU A 57 13.43 5.68 -0.30
CA GLU A 57 12.50 6.73 0.16
C GLU A 57 11.47 7.09 -0.91
N ASP A 58 11.73 6.76 -2.18
CA ASP A 58 10.81 6.97 -3.30
C ASP A 58 9.65 5.97 -3.36
N ASP A 59 9.79 4.82 -2.72
CA ASP A 59 8.75 3.77 -2.58
C ASP A 59 7.62 4.13 -1.59
N THR A 60 7.76 5.23 -0.84
CA THR A 60 6.76 5.62 0.17
C THR A 60 5.54 6.26 -0.49
N MET A 61 4.44 5.50 -0.57
CA MET A 61 3.16 6.00 -1.06
C MET A 61 2.42 6.91 -0.06
N ASP A 62 2.37 6.53 1.23
CA ASP A 62 1.70 7.28 2.29
C ASP A 62 2.21 6.87 3.68
N PHE A 63 2.02 7.69 4.70
CA PHE A 63 2.38 7.34 6.07
C PHE A 63 1.54 8.05 7.12
N GLY A 64 1.53 7.50 8.33
CA GLY A 64 0.86 8.12 9.45
C GLY A 64 1.32 7.63 10.81
N THR A 65 0.99 8.43 11.83
CA THR A 65 1.24 8.10 13.23
C THR A 65 0.00 7.46 13.83
N TYR A 66 0.17 6.27 14.40
CA TYR A 66 -0.85 5.56 15.16
C TYR A 66 -0.67 5.85 16.65
N GLU A 67 -1.72 6.28 17.34
CA GLU A 67 -1.70 6.59 18.78
C GLU A 67 -2.41 5.51 19.59
N PHE A 68 -1.68 4.78 20.44
CA PHE A 68 -2.20 3.68 21.25
C PHE A 68 -3.16 4.13 22.37
N THR A 69 -3.21 5.44 22.67
CA THR A 69 -3.95 5.99 23.80
C THR A 69 -5.38 6.41 23.46
N ARG A 70 -5.79 6.33 22.19
CA ARG A 70 -7.14 6.74 21.76
C ARG A 70 -8.19 5.67 22.07
N VAL A 71 -9.36 6.12 22.53
CA VAL A 71 -10.53 5.28 22.84
C VAL A 71 -11.77 5.88 22.14
N PRO A 72 -12.50 5.13 21.27
CA PRO A 72 -12.21 3.75 20.85
C PRO A 72 -10.88 3.64 20.08
N GLU A 73 -10.39 2.40 19.92
CA GLU A 73 -9.15 2.09 19.21
C GLU A 73 -9.08 2.85 17.88
N MET A 74 -7.96 3.52 17.63
CA MET A 74 -7.76 4.32 16.44
C MET A 74 -7.75 3.42 15.19
N LYS A 75 -8.26 3.95 14.09
CA LYS A 75 -8.01 3.42 12.76
C LYS A 75 -7.17 4.43 12.00
N LEU A 76 -6.05 3.98 11.47
CA LEU A 76 -5.22 4.78 10.58
C LEU A 76 -5.59 4.44 9.14
N SER A 77 -5.93 5.45 8.34
CA SER A 77 -6.25 5.26 6.93
C SER A 77 -5.10 5.80 6.09
N LEU A 78 -4.54 4.94 5.24
CA LEU A 78 -3.46 5.24 4.32
C LEU A 78 -3.95 5.03 2.88
N ARG A 79 -3.45 5.84 1.95
CA ARG A 79 -3.83 5.78 0.53
C ARG A 79 -2.62 6.06 -0.37
N GLY A 80 -2.31 5.10 -1.23
CA GLY A 80 -1.31 5.20 -2.28
C GLY A 80 -1.92 5.00 -3.66
N GLU A 81 -1.37 5.64 -4.68
CA GLU A 81 -1.82 5.53 -6.07
C GLU A 81 -0.63 5.61 -7.00
N GLU A 82 -0.38 4.54 -7.74
CA GLU A 82 0.79 4.44 -8.60
C GLU A 82 0.47 3.83 -9.95
N PHE A 83 1.24 4.25 -10.95
CA PHE A 83 1.15 3.69 -12.29
C PHE A 83 2.34 2.79 -12.54
N GLU A 84 2.07 1.49 -12.62
CA GLU A 84 3.11 0.50 -12.85
C GLU A 84 2.64 -0.59 -13.80
N MET A 85 3.45 -0.89 -14.82
CA MET A 85 3.13 -1.92 -15.81
C MET A 85 3.36 -3.34 -15.27
N SER A 86 4.30 -3.50 -14.32
CA SER A 86 4.62 -4.75 -13.64
C SER A 86 3.47 -5.25 -12.77
N GLY A 87 2.59 -4.34 -12.34
CA GLY A 87 1.68 -4.53 -11.22
C GLY A 87 2.36 -4.06 -9.94
N LEU A 88 1.54 -3.62 -8.99
CA LEU A 88 2.00 -2.96 -7.77
C LEU A 88 2.22 -3.97 -6.64
N GLU A 89 3.28 -3.81 -5.85
CA GLU A 89 3.68 -4.72 -4.75
C GLU A 89 3.54 -4.05 -3.37
N PRO A 90 2.30 -3.77 -2.88
CA PRO A 90 2.14 -2.97 -1.68
C PRO A 90 2.45 -3.74 -0.39
N TYR A 91 3.18 -3.09 0.51
CA TYR A 91 3.40 -3.57 1.89
C TYR A 91 3.25 -2.44 2.91
N LEU A 92 3.09 -2.83 4.18
CA LEU A 92 3.18 -1.91 5.31
C LEU A 92 4.52 -2.06 6.01
N PHE A 93 5.21 -0.95 6.21
CA PHE A 93 6.34 -0.87 7.14
C PHE A 93 5.87 -0.22 8.44
N VAL A 94 6.08 -0.91 9.57
CA VAL A 94 5.64 -0.44 10.89
C VAL A 94 6.83 -0.28 11.81
N SER A 95 7.08 0.95 12.25
CA SER A 95 8.05 1.26 13.30
C SER A 95 7.33 1.47 14.63
N HIS A 96 7.62 0.63 15.63
CA HIS A 96 6.91 0.62 16.91
C HIS A 96 7.81 0.31 18.11
N ALA A 97 7.37 0.66 19.32
CA ALA A 97 8.07 0.34 20.56
C ALA A 97 7.26 -0.63 21.45
N CYS A 98 6.52 -1.56 20.83
CA CYS A 98 5.71 -2.55 21.57
C CYS A 98 6.61 -3.63 22.19
N ASN A 99 6.47 -3.89 23.50
CA ASN A 99 7.34 -4.82 24.25
C ASN A 99 8.85 -4.54 24.08
N ALA A 100 9.21 -3.32 23.69
CA ALA A 100 10.59 -2.93 23.48
C ALA A 100 11.19 -2.40 24.79
N LYS A 101 12.52 -2.46 24.91
CA LYS A 101 13.22 -1.75 25.98
C LYS A 101 13.26 -0.25 25.64
N LYS A 102 13.61 0.56 26.64
CA LYS A 102 13.75 1.99 26.46
C LYS A 102 14.66 2.32 25.27
N ASP A 103 14.20 3.24 24.43
CA ASP A 103 14.87 3.75 23.22
C ASP A 103 15.14 2.69 22.14
N GLN A 104 14.43 1.56 22.18
CA GLN A 104 14.44 0.55 21.12
C GLN A 104 13.15 0.62 20.31
N TRP A 105 13.29 0.89 19.02
CA TRP A 105 12.22 0.73 18.04
C TRP A 105 12.40 -0.60 17.34
N LYS A 106 11.28 -1.28 17.08
CA LYS A 106 11.18 -2.49 16.28
C LYS A 106 10.53 -2.14 14.95
N GLU A 107 10.87 -2.93 13.96
CA GLU A 107 10.39 -2.81 12.60
C GLU A 107 9.67 -4.09 12.21
N LEU A 108 8.51 -3.95 11.58
CA LEU A 108 7.71 -5.05 11.07
C LEU A 108 7.26 -4.73 9.66
N ILE A 109 7.55 -5.63 8.72
CA ILE A 109 7.15 -5.55 7.31
C ILE A 109 5.98 -6.51 7.11
N ILE A 110 4.92 -6.03 6.49
CA ILE A 110 3.68 -6.80 6.27
C ILE A 110 3.28 -6.65 4.80
N PRO A 111 3.57 -7.66 3.96
CA PRO A 111 3.09 -7.68 2.59
C PRO A 111 1.57 -7.65 2.55
N LEU A 112 0.97 -6.75 1.76
CA LEU A 112 -0.49 -6.70 1.58
C LEU A 112 -0.93 -7.57 0.41
N PHE A 113 -0.08 -7.70 -0.62
CA PHE A 113 -0.35 -8.49 -1.81
C PHE A 113 0.96 -8.82 -2.54
N ASP A 114 1.02 -9.96 -3.22
CA ASP A 114 2.24 -10.36 -3.96
C ASP A 114 2.47 -9.51 -5.20
N THR A 115 1.44 -9.24 -6.02
CA THR A 115 1.47 -8.27 -7.14
C THR A 115 0.03 -7.93 -7.53
N MET A 116 -0.36 -6.65 -7.58
CA MET A 116 -1.73 -6.24 -7.89
C MET A 116 -1.84 -5.36 -9.15
N TYR A 117 -2.73 -5.78 -10.05
CA TYR A 117 -3.10 -5.07 -11.28
C TYR A 117 -4.44 -4.33 -11.19
N ARG A 118 -5.07 -4.35 -10.02
CA ARG A 118 -6.40 -3.74 -9.80
C ARG A 118 -6.45 -3.11 -8.43
N SER A 119 -7.07 -1.94 -8.37
CA SER A 119 -7.26 -1.18 -7.14
C SER A 119 -7.95 -1.97 -6.03
N ARG A 120 -7.37 -1.94 -4.82
CA ARG A 120 -7.79 -2.72 -3.66
C ARG A 120 -7.82 -1.90 -2.39
N ARG A 121 -8.73 -2.29 -1.51
CA ARG A 121 -8.77 -1.86 -0.11
C ARG A 121 -8.40 -3.03 0.79
N PHE A 122 -7.59 -2.76 1.79
CA PHE A 122 -7.15 -3.70 2.81
C PHE A 122 -7.61 -3.20 4.18
N ASP A 123 -8.38 -4.04 4.88
CA ASP A 123 -8.58 -3.87 6.33
C ASP A 123 -7.53 -4.72 7.04
N VAL A 124 -6.64 -4.06 7.78
CA VAL A 124 -5.46 -4.69 8.39
C VAL A 124 -5.50 -4.53 9.90
N VAL A 125 -5.39 -5.66 10.61
CA VAL A 125 -5.23 -5.69 12.07
C VAL A 125 -3.89 -6.33 12.39
N ILE A 126 -3.06 -5.62 13.15
CA ILE A 126 -1.69 -6.03 13.48
C ILE A 126 -1.57 -6.18 14.99
N ASP A 127 -1.25 -7.38 15.46
CA ASP A 127 -0.89 -7.66 16.84
C ASP A 127 0.62 -7.53 16.99
N LEU A 128 1.07 -6.39 17.50
CA LEU A 128 2.48 -6.07 17.71
C LEU A 128 3.10 -6.82 18.90
N ASP A 129 2.28 -7.45 19.76
CA ASP A 129 2.79 -8.32 20.82
C ASP A 129 3.26 -9.67 20.26
N ARG A 130 2.62 -10.13 19.19
CA ARG A 130 2.86 -11.43 18.54
C ARG A 130 3.54 -11.33 17.18
N GLU A 131 3.64 -10.11 16.63
CA GLU A 131 4.12 -9.85 15.26
C GLU A 131 3.28 -10.63 14.22
N GLU A 132 1.97 -10.73 14.49
CA GLU A 132 0.98 -11.39 13.62
C GLU A 132 0.04 -10.35 13.03
N SER A 133 -0.41 -10.57 11.79
CA SER A 133 -1.38 -9.71 11.12
C SER A 133 -2.55 -10.51 10.54
N VAL A 134 -3.69 -9.84 10.43
CA VAL A 134 -4.86 -10.30 9.68
C VAL A 134 -5.14 -9.26 8.61
N ILE A 135 -5.16 -9.69 7.36
CA ILE A 135 -5.33 -8.85 6.18
C ILE A 135 -6.60 -9.29 5.45
N ILE A 136 -7.54 -8.37 5.26
CA ILE A 136 -8.78 -8.62 4.54
C ILE A 136 -8.81 -7.75 3.28
N PRO A 137 -8.48 -8.31 2.10
CA PRO A 137 -8.50 -7.56 0.85
C PRO A 137 -9.92 -7.50 0.25
N SER A 138 -10.23 -6.39 -0.40
CA SER A 138 -11.45 -6.19 -1.19
C SER A 138 -11.15 -5.33 -2.42
N LEU A 139 -11.91 -5.48 -3.51
CA LEU A 139 -11.79 -4.62 -4.67
C LEU A 139 -12.42 -3.26 -4.37
N ILE A 140 -11.78 -2.17 -4.85
CA ILE A 140 -12.38 -0.82 -4.74
C ILE A 140 -13.51 -0.65 -5.77
N TYR A 141 -13.36 -1.27 -6.94
CA TYR A 141 -14.38 -1.33 -7.99
C TYR A 141 -14.65 -2.80 -8.34
N PRO A 142 -15.92 -3.24 -8.37
CA PRO A 142 -16.30 -4.62 -8.70
C PRO A 142 -15.96 -5.03 -10.14
#